data_AF-A0A2T0SDX4-F1
#
_entry.id   AF-A0A2T0SDX4-F1
#
_cell.length_a   1.000
_cell.length_b   1.000
_cell.length_c   1.000
_cell.angle_alpha   90.00
_cell.angle_beta   90.00
_cell.angle_gamma   90.00
#
_symmetry.space_group_name_H-M   'P 1'
#
loop_
_entity.id
_entity.type
_entity.pdbx_description
1 polymer ?
#
loop_
_entity_poly.entity_id
_entity_poly.type
_entity_poly.pdbx_seq_one_letter_code
_entity_poly.pdbx_strand_id
1 'polypeptide(L)'
;MRRGPRAAAVAGVLSGAPSTLHALATGGDVLAATRAAGTLLPGGRPGTARGAVAHVVLTAGWTAVLAAVHGRRPFGALGGAAAGLAIAVLDLEVVGRRYPAVRALPRWPQYADHLAFGALVGVLLRRGWSRSPRNERSGGCPLLSGRVCGLSLTAGQSS
;
A
#
# COMPACT_ATOMS: atom_id res chain seq x y z
N MET A 1 6.33 -6.62 -11.08
CA MET A 1 4.96 -6.30 -10.59
C MET A 1 4.31 -7.37 -9.70
N ARG A 2 4.99 -8.45 -9.28
CA ARG A 2 4.35 -9.61 -8.59
C ARG A 2 4.17 -9.51 -7.05
N ARG A 3 4.29 -8.34 -6.41
CA ARG A 3 4.26 -8.21 -4.93
C ARG A 3 3.09 -7.40 -4.34
N GLY A 4 2.32 -6.71 -5.17
CA GLY A 4 1.12 -5.95 -4.75
C GLY A 4 0.04 -6.79 -4.05
N PRO A 5 -0.28 -8.02 -4.51
CA PRO A 5 -1.38 -8.80 -3.92
C PRO A 5 -1.10 -9.26 -2.47
N ARG A 6 0.14 -9.66 -2.16
CA ARG A 6 0.51 -10.11 -0.81
C ARG A 6 0.51 -8.95 0.19
N ALA A 7 0.94 -7.77 -0.24
CA ALA A 7 0.90 -6.57 0.58
C ALA A 7 -0.54 -6.16 0.90
N ALA A 8 -1.44 -6.21 -0.09
CA ALA A 8 -2.87 -5.94 0.09
C ALA A 8 -3.54 -6.97 1.01
N ALA A 9 -3.22 -8.27 0.87
CA ALA A 9 -3.76 -9.31 1.73
C ALA A 9 -3.31 -9.19 3.20
N VAL A 10 -2.01 -8.96 3.43
CA VAL A 10 -1.46 -8.81 4.79
C VAL A 10 -1.95 -7.51 5.44
N ALA A 11 -1.98 -6.40 4.69
CA ALA A 11 -2.51 -5.14 5.20
C ALA A 11 -4.02 -5.24 5.50
N GLY A 12 -4.80 -5.86 4.62
CA GLY A 12 -6.24 -6.06 4.83
C GLY A 12 -6.57 -6.92 6.05
N VAL A 13 -5.85 -8.04 6.23
CA VAL A 13 -6.07 -8.93 7.39
C VAL A 13 -5.61 -8.30 8.70
N LEU A 14 -4.43 -7.65 8.71
CA LEU A 14 -3.87 -7.11 9.95
C LEU A 14 -4.47 -5.75 10.35
N SER A 15 -5.04 -5.00 9.40
CA SER A 15 -5.66 -3.70 9.70
C SER A 15 -7.06 -3.80 10.31
N GLY A 16 -7.77 -4.93 10.19
CA GLY A 16 -9.04 -5.15 10.88
C GLY A 16 -8.91 -5.58 12.35
N ALA A 17 -7.68 -5.69 12.86
CA ALA A 17 -7.43 -6.15 14.22
C ALA A 17 -7.98 -5.19 15.30
N PRO A 18 -7.83 -3.85 15.21
CA PRO A 18 -8.39 -2.93 16.21
C PRO A 18 -9.91 -3.05 16.35
N SER A 19 -10.67 -3.07 15.25
CA SER A 19 -12.14 -3.25 15.32
C SER A 19 -12.56 -4.63 15.78
N THR A 20 -11.83 -5.68 15.41
CA THR A 20 -12.06 -7.04 15.92
C THR A 20 -11.83 -7.13 17.42
N LEU A 21 -10.71 -6.57 17.90
CA LEU A 21 -10.36 -6.54 19.33
C LEU A 21 -11.35 -5.70 20.13
N HIS A 22 -11.80 -4.56 19.59
CA HIS A 22 -12.83 -3.74 20.23
C HIS A 22 -14.15 -4.50 20.38
N ALA A 23 -14.63 -5.15 19.31
CA ALA A 23 -15.85 -5.94 19.35
C ALA A 23 -15.74 -7.09 20.38
N LEU A 24 -14.61 -7.79 20.43
CA LEU A 24 -14.38 -8.82 21.44
C LEU A 24 -14.36 -8.25 22.86
N ALA A 25 -13.68 -7.12 23.08
CA ALA A 25 -13.58 -6.48 24.39
C ALA A 25 -14.92 -5.93 24.90
N THR A 26 -15.81 -5.50 24.01
CA THR A 26 -17.14 -4.97 24.38
C THR A 26 -18.26 -6.00 24.24
N GLY A 27 -17.96 -7.27 23.93
CA GLY A 27 -18.97 -8.31 23.67
C GLY A 27 -19.84 -8.05 22.44
N GLY A 28 -19.37 -7.23 21.51
CA GLY A 28 -20.04 -6.88 20.26
C GLY A 28 -19.83 -7.90 19.14
N ASP A 29 -20.56 -7.69 18.05
CA ASP A 29 -20.49 -8.54 16.86
C ASP A 29 -19.29 -8.21 15.97
N VAL A 30 -18.32 -9.13 15.93
CA VAL A 30 -17.07 -9.02 15.16
C VAL A 30 -17.34 -8.85 13.66
N LEU A 31 -18.43 -9.42 13.13
CA LEU A 31 -18.76 -9.35 11.72
C LEU A 31 -19.68 -8.18 11.37
N ALA A 32 -20.04 -7.34 12.33
CA ALA A 32 -20.94 -6.20 12.11
C ALA A 32 -20.38 -5.24 11.05
N ALA A 33 -19.09 -4.91 11.13
CA ALA A 33 -18.42 -4.03 10.17
C ALA A 33 -18.43 -4.63 8.75
N THR A 34 -18.08 -5.91 8.64
CA THR A 34 -18.10 -6.63 7.36
C THR A 34 -19.52 -6.69 6.80
N ARG A 35 -20.54 -7.05 7.61
CA ARG A 35 -21.94 -7.07 7.15
C ARG A 35 -22.42 -5.71 6.68
N ALA A 36 -22.09 -4.64 7.41
CA ALA A 36 -22.45 -3.28 7.05
C ALA A 36 -21.82 -2.87 5.70
N ALA A 37 -20.56 -3.25 5.46
CA ALA A 37 -19.88 -3.00 4.18
C ALA A 37 -20.60 -3.65 2.98
N GLY A 38 -21.39 -4.71 3.19
CA GLY A 38 -22.20 -5.33 2.13
C GLY A 38 -23.23 -4.39 1.49
N THR A 39 -23.65 -3.35 2.22
CA THR A 39 -24.57 -2.31 1.72
C THR A 39 -23.95 -1.41 0.65
N LEU A 40 -22.62 -1.41 0.52
CA LEU A 40 -21.91 -0.63 -0.50
C LEU A 40 -22.07 -1.21 -1.91
N LEU A 41 -22.39 -2.51 -2.03
CA LEU A 41 -22.58 -3.16 -3.33
C LEU A 41 -23.99 -2.95 -3.88
N PRO A 42 -24.18 -2.97 -5.23
CA PRO A 42 -25.47 -2.74 -5.88
C PRO A 42 -26.62 -3.57 -5.27
N GLY A 43 -27.66 -2.91 -4.81
CA GLY A 43 -28.79 -3.52 -4.11
C GLY A 43 -28.84 -3.26 -2.60
N GLY A 44 -27.81 -2.65 -2.00
CA GLY A 44 -27.90 -2.03 -0.66
C GLY A 44 -28.10 -3.00 0.52
N ARG A 45 -27.99 -4.31 0.29
CA ARG A 45 -28.28 -5.33 1.32
C ARG A 45 -27.06 -5.62 2.19
N PRO A 46 -27.19 -5.66 3.53
CA PRO A 46 -26.11 -6.10 4.40
C PRO A 46 -25.81 -7.59 4.18
N GLY A 47 -24.58 -8.01 4.41
CA GLY A 47 -24.20 -9.43 4.28
C GLY A 47 -22.69 -9.63 4.31
N THR A 48 -22.23 -10.67 5.00
CA THR A 48 -20.79 -10.90 5.23
C THR A 48 -20.03 -11.17 3.94
N ALA A 49 -20.57 -11.99 3.03
CA ALA A 49 -19.92 -12.30 1.75
C ALA A 49 -19.79 -11.04 0.86
N ARG A 50 -20.87 -10.27 0.75
CA ARG A 50 -20.89 -8.98 0.02
C ARG A 50 -19.94 -7.98 0.66
N GLY A 51 -19.94 -7.94 1.98
CA GLY A 51 -19.02 -7.16 2.79
C GLY A 51 -17.57 -7.48 2.52
N ALA A 52 -17.22 -8.77 2.50
CA ALA A 52 -15.87 -9.23 2.18
C ALA A 52 -15.46 -8.81 0.77
N VAL A 53 -16.36 -8.94 -0.23
CA VAL A 53 -16.11 -8.47 -1.60
C VAL A 53 -15.86 -6.96 -1.63
N ALA A 54 -16.74 -6.16 -1.00
CA ALA A 54 -16.57 -4.71 -0.92
C ALA A 54 -15.24 -4.34 -0.26
N HIS A 55 -14.91 -5.02 0.84
CA HIS A 55 -13.68 -4.81 1.58
C HIS A 55 -12.43 -5.12 0.76
N VAL A 56 -12.42 -6.24 0.03
CA VAL A 56 -11.31 -6.60 -0.88
C VAL A 56 -11.14 -5.55 -1.98
N VAL A 57 -12.25 -5.13 -2.63
CA VAL A 57 -12.22 -4.14 -3.71
C VAL A 57 -11.70 -2.79 -3.22
N LEU A 58 -12.23 -2.29 -2.10
CA LEU A 58 -11.81 -1.02 -1.51
C LEU A 58 -10.34 -1.06 -1.06
N THR A 59 -9.94 -2.14 -0.37
CA THR A 59 -8.55 -2.32 0.07
C THR A 59 -7.58 -2.33 -1.11
N ALA A 60 -7.94 -3.05 -2.18
CA ALA A 60 -7.13 -3.08 -3.40
C ALA A 60 -7.06 -1.71 -4.10
N GLY A 61 -8.20 -1.02 -4.23
CA GLY A 61 -8.29 0.30 -4.81
C GLY A 61 -7.44 1.33 -4.06
N TRP A 62 -7.59 1.42 -2.75
CA TRP A 62 -6.79 2.32 -1.92
C TRP A 62 -5.30 1.97 -1.93
N THR A 63 -4.95 0.69 -1.90
CA THR A 63 -3.55 0.25 -2.03
C THR A 63 -2.95 0.72 -3.37
N ALA A 64 -3.70 0.63 -4.47
CA ALA A 64 -3.24 1.09 -5.77
C ALA A 64 -3.04 2.62 -5.82
N VAL A 65 -3.98 3.39 -5.24
CA VAL A 65 -3.86 4.85 -5.10
C VAL A 65 -2.62 5.21 -4.29
N LEU A 66 -2.43 4.59 -3.12
CA LEU A 66 -1.27 4.83 -2.27
C LEU A 66 0.05 4.44 -2.96
N ALA A 67 0.07 3.35 -3.74
CA ALA A 67 1.24 2.97 -4.52
C ALA A 67 1.59 4.01 -5.59
N ALA A 68 0.59 4.56 -6.29
CA ALA A 68 0.78 5.61 -7.28
C ALA A 68 1.29 6.92 -6.64
N VAL A 69 0.73 7.32 -5.50
CA VAL A 69 1.18 8.49 -4.73
C VAL A 69 2.61 8.28 -4.23
N HIS A 70 2.92 7.11 -3.67
CA HIS A 70 4.27 6.78 -3.20
C HIS A 70 5.30 6.90 -4.31
N GLY A 71 4.94 6.54 -5.54
CA GLY A 71 5.85 6.66 -6.67
C GLY A 71 6.19 8.07 -7.12
N ARG A 72 5.34 9.05 -6.77
CA ARG A 72 5.63 10.47 -6.97
C ARG A 72 6.32 11.09 -5.75
N ARG A 73 5.93 10.66 -4.54
CA ARG A 73 6.39 11.18 -3.26
C ARG A 73 6.56 10.00 -2.29
N PRO A 74 7.77 9.42 -2.15
CA PRO A 74 7.97 8.28 -1.28
C PRO A 74 7.61 8.62 0.17
N PHE A 75 6.87 7.72 0.83
CA PHE A 75 6.48 7.85 2.22
C PHE A 75 6.69 6.55 3.00
N GLY A 76 6.94 6.68 4.31
CA GLY A 76 7.07 5.54 5.23
C GLY A 76 5.79 5.30 6.04
N ALA A 77 5.94 4.67 7.21
CA ALA A 77 4.81 4.33 8.08
C ALA A 77 3.99 5.56 8.50
N LEU A 78 4.63 6.66 8.94
CA LEU A 78 3.93 7.86 9.38
C LEU A 78 3.16 8.55 8.25
N GLY A 79 3.78 8.72 7.08
CA GLY A 79 3.09 9.28 5.90
C GLY A 79 1.98 8.36 5.41
N GLY A 80 2.18 7.05 5.49
CA GLY A 80 1.14 6.06 5.24
C GLY A 80 -0.02 6.16 6.22
N ALA A 81 0.25 6.29 7.52
CA ALA A 81 -0.76 6.47 8.56
C ALA A 81 -1.57 7.76 8.34
N ALA A 82 -0.89 8.87 8.04
CA ALA A 82 -1.57 10.13 7.69
C ALA A 82 -2.47 9.99 6.46
N ALA A 83 -2.03 9.26 5.44
CA ALA A 83 -2.86 8.94 4.28
C ALA A 83 -4.04 8.03 4.66
N GLY A 84 -3.82 7.04 5.53
CA GLY A 84 -4.87 6.19 6.10
C GLY A 84 -5.92 7.00 6.85
N LEU A 85 -5.52 7.97 7.66
CA LEU A 85 -6.42 8.91 8.33
C LEU A 85 -7.26 9.70 7.33
N ALA A 86 -6.64 10.21 6.25
CA ALA A 86 -7.37 10.91 5.20
C ALA A 86 -8.39 10.01 4.50
N ILE A 87 -8.05 8.74 4.26
CA ILE A 87 -8.98 7.74 3.73
C ILE A 87 -10.12 7.51 4.73
N ALA A 88 -9.83 7.38 6.03
CA ALA A 88 -10.86 7.19 7.06
C ALA A 88 -11.89 8.32 7.06
N VAL A 89 -11.43 9.57 6.99
CA VAL A 89 -12.32 10.74 6.91
C VAL A 89 -13.19 10.66 5.66
N LEU A 90 -12.61 10.33 4.51
CA LEU A 90 -13.36 10.20 3.26
C LEU A 90 -14.40 9.08 3.34
N ASP A 91 -14.00 7.88 3.77
CA ASP A 91 -14.85 6.69 3.78
C ASP A 91 -15.96 6.81 4.85
N LEU A 92 -15.66 7.35 6.03
CA LEU A 92 -16.60 7.41 7.14
C LEU A 92 -17.47 8.66 7.15
N GLU A 93 -16.92 9.82 6.77
CA GLU A 93 -17.61 11.12 6.86
C GLU A 93 -18.18 11.59 5.53
N VAL A 94 -17.66 11.14 4.39
CA VAL A 94 -18.20 11.51 3.07
C VAL A 94 -19.04 10.39 2.49
N VAL A 95 -18.45 9.19 2.36
CA VAL A 95 -19.16 8.03 1.80
C VAL A 95 -20.16 7.49 2.83
N GLY A 96 -19.74 7.33 4.08
CA GLY A 96 -20.57 6.82 5.17
C GLY A 96 -21.87 7.60 5.36
N ARG A 97 -21.93 8.90 5.05
CA ARG A 97 -23.19 9.68 5.09
C ARG A 97 -24.34 9.07 4.29
N ARG A 98 -24.02 8.37 3.20
CA ARG A 98 -25.01 7.73 2.32
C ARG A 98 -25.38 6.30 2.74
N TYR A 99 -24.67 5.71 3.71
CA TYR A 99 -24.85 4.32 4.13
C TYR A 99 -25.12 4.24 5.64
N PRO A 100 -26.40 4.26 6.07
CA PRO A 100 -26.78 4.25 7.48
C PRO A 100 -26.16 3.11 8.30
N ALA A 101 -26.03 1.92 7.69
CA ALA A 101 -25.41 0.76 8.33
C ALA A 101 -23.93 0.99 8.68
N VAL A 102 -23.18 1.68 7.81
CA VAL A 102 -21.78 2.07 8.08
C VAL A 102 -21.73 3.16 9.14
N ARG A 103 -22.73 4.06 9.18
CA ARG A 103 -22.75 5.14 10.18
C ARG A 103 -22.96 4.67 11.61
N ALA A 104 -23.65 3.55 11.78
CA ALA A 104 -23.97 2.98 13.08
C ALA A 104 -22.75 2.32 13.76
N LEU A 105 -21.65 2.12 13.02
CA LEU A 105 -20.44 1.51 13.59
C LEU A 105 -19.71 2.48 14.53
N PRO A 106 -19.07 1.97 15.60
CA PRO A 106 -18.18 2.75 16.45
C PRO A 106 -17.06 3.37 15.60
N ARG A 107 -16.88 4.69 15.67
CA ARG A 107 -15.97 5.39 14.76
C ARG A 107 -14.51 5.17 15.10
N TRP A 108 -14.14 5.28 16.37
CA TRP A 108 -12.73 5.20 16.77
C TRP A 108 -12.02 3.91 16.33
N PRO A 109 -12.62 2.71 16.46
CA PRO A 109 -12.03 1.50 15.92
C PRO A 109 -11.83 1.54 14.40
N GLN A 110 -12.79 2.11 13.66
CA GLN A 110 -12.68 2.23 12.20
C GLN A 110 -11.56 3.20 11.78
N TYR A 111 -11.39 4.32 12.49
CA TYR A 111 -10.26 5.22 12.27
C TYR A 111 -8.92 4.52 12.57
N ALA A 112 -8.85 3.72 13.62
CA ALA A 112 -7.67 2.94 13.97
C ALA A 112 -7.32 1.91 12.90
N ASP A 113 -8.31 1.21 12.35
CA ASP A 113 -8.12 0.25 11.25
C ASP A 113 -7.49 0.95 10.03
N HIS A 114 -7.97 2.14 9.67
CA HIS A 114 -7.45 2.90 8.53
C HIS A 114 -6.03 3.44 8.77
N LEU A 115 -5.73 3.90 9.98
CA LEU A 115 -4.36 4.29 10.37
C LEU A 115 -3.40 3.10 10.23
N ALA A 116 -3.80 1.93 10.74
CA ALA A 116 -3.02 0.70 10.67
C ALA A 116 -2.81 0.25 9.21
N PHE A 117 -3.87 0.26 8.41
CA PHE A 117 -3.82 -0.02 6.97
C PHE A 117 -2.80 0.88 6.27
N GLY A 118 -2.94 2.20 6.44
CA GLY A 118 -2.06 3.18 5.81
C GLY A 118 -0.60 3.01 6.22
N ALA A 119 -0.34 2.81 7.52
CA ALA A 119 1.00 2.59 8.05
C ALA A 119 1.65 1.32 7.45
N LEU A 120 0.92 0.21 7.41
CA LEU A 120 1.38 -1.06 6.86
C LEU A 120 1.70 -0.92 5.36
N VAL A 121 0.80 -0.31 4.58
CA VAL A 121 1.03 -0.05 3.15
C VAL A 121 2.28 0.81 2.95
N GLY A 122 2.45 1.89 3.75
CA GLY A 122 3.64 2.74 3.69
C GLY A 122 4.95 1.98 3.98
N VAL A 123 4.95 1.08 4.97
CA VAL A 123 6.12 0.21 5.24
C VAL A 123 6.39 -0.73 4.08
N LEU A 124 5.35 -1.38 3.55
CA LEU A 124 5.47 -2.39 2.50
C LEU A 124 5.92 -1.78 1.17
N LEU A 125 5.39 -0.61 0.79
CA LEU A 125 5.80 0.12 -0.40
C LEU A 125 7.24 0.60 -0.29
N ARG A 126 7.64 1.16 0.85
CA ARG A 126 9.03 1.60 1.05
C ARG A 126 10.03 0.44 0.97
N ARG A 127 9.69 -0.72 1.54
CA ARG A 127 10.50 -1.96 1.44
C ARG A 127 10.50 -2.58 0.03
N GLY A 128 9.41 -2.39 -0.73
CA GLY A 128 9.26 -2.87 -2.10
C GLY A 128 9.98 -2.00 -3.13
N TRP A 129 9.90 -0.67 -3.00
CA TRP A 129 10.53 0.31 -3.86
C TRP A 129 12.05 0.36 -3.67
N SER A 130 12.53 0.17 -2.43
CA SER A 130 13.97 0.06 -2.14
C SER A 130 14.61 -1.17 -2.81
N ARG A 131 13.80 -2.13 -3.30
CA ARG A 131 14.24 -3.31 -4.05
C ARG A 131 13.93 -3.24 -5.55
N SER A 132 13.50 -2.10 -6.09
CA SER A 132 13.58 -1.92 -7.54
C SER A 132 15.05 -2.02 -7.94
N PRO A 133 15.42 -2.87 -8.91
CA PRO A 133 16.75 -2.83 -9.47
C PRO A 133 16.91 -1.42 -10.02
N ARG A 134 17.74 -0.64 -9.35
CA ARG A 134 18.29 0.58 -9.92
C ARG A 134 19.01 0.12 -11.17
N ASN A 135 18.31 0.21 -12.29
CA ASN A 135 18.84 0.38 -13.63
C ASN A 135 20.30 -0.08 -13.75
N GLU A 136 20.53 -1.38 -14.01
CA GLU A 136 21.69 -1.87 -14.76
C GLU A 136 21.62 -1.35 -16.22
N ARG A 137 21.39 -0.04 -16.38
CA ARG A 137 21.75 0.76 -17.55
C ARG A 137 22.59 1.92 -17.05
N SER A 138 23.68 1.56 -16.39
CA SER A 138 24.96 2.21 -16.62
C SER A 138 25.63 1.26 -17.61
N GLY A 139 25.64 1.53 -18.91
CA GLY A 139 26.47 2.60 -19.45
C GLY A 139 27.98 2.30 -19.34
N GLY A 140 28.39 1.13 -18.84
CA GLY A 140 29.78 0.70 -18.80
C GLY A 140 30.17 -0.05 -20.07
N CYS A 141 30.73 0.67 -21.02
CA CYS A 141 31.55 0.07 -22.08
C CYS A 141 32.67 -0.74 -21.42
N PRO A 142 32.84 -2.05 -21.66
CA PRO A 142 34.05 -2.75 -21.25
C PRO A 142 35.13 -2.46 -22.29
N LEU A 143 35.66 -1.23 -22.26
CA LEU A 143 36.91 -0.89 -22.92
C LEU A 143 37.83 -0.28 -21.88
N LEU A 144 39.07 -0.78 -21.88
CA LEU A 144 40.20 -0.49 -20.98
C LEU A 144 40.29 -1.31 -19.69
N SER A 145 40.32 -2.64 -19.88
CA SER A 145 41.30 -3.45 -19.15
C SER A 145 42.64 -3.38 -19.90
N GLY A 146 43.56 -2.63 -19.30
CA GLY A 146 45.02 -2.66 -19.46
C GLY A 146 45.65 -3.48 -20.60
N ARG A 147 45.58 -2.97 -21.84
CA ARG A 147 46.67 -3.14 -22.79
C ARG A 147 47.11 -1.78 -23.30
N VAL A 148 48.26 -1.37 -22.77
CA VAL A 148 49.18 -0.37 -23.31
C VAL A 148 49.39 -0.72 -24.79
N CYS A 149 48.72 0.02 -25.69
CA CYS A 149 49.19 0.09 -27.06
C CYS A 149 50.35 1.08 -27.02
N GLY A 150 51.55 0.54 -26.79
CA GLY A 150 52.77 1.32 -26.74
C GLY A 150 52.97 2.07 -28.05
N LEU A 151 53.08 3.39 -27.93
CA LEU A 151 53.88 4.20 -28.83
C LEU A 151 55.28 3.58 -28.88
N SER A 152 55.65 2.92 -29.99
CA SER A 152 57.04 2.87 -30.42
C SER A 152 57.22 3.93 -31.49
N LEU A 153 57.45 5.15 -31.02
CA LEU A 153 58.11 6.20 -31.78
C LEU A 153 59.62 6.01 -31.54
N THR A 154 60.32 5.40 -32.48
CA THR A 154 61.78 5.56 -32.58
C THR A 154 62.07 6.25 -33.90
N ALA A 155 62.20 7.57 -33.82
CA ALA A 155 62.97 8.34 -34.78
C ALA A 155 64.45 7.91 -34.70
N GLY A 156 65.15 7.95 -35.84
CA GLY A 156 66.36 7.18 -36.10
C GLY A 156 67.67 7.68 -35.51
N GLN A 157 68.74 6.99 -35.87
CA GLN A 157 70.11 7.52 -35.91
C GLN A 157 70.96 6.73 -36.93
N SER A 158 71.64 7.50 -37.76
CA SER A 158 72.64 7.19 -38.78
C SER A 158 73.98 6.73 -38.19
N SER A 159 74.64 5.80 -38.87
CA SER A 159 76.09 5.81 -39.21
C SER A 159 76.36 4.78 -40.29
#